data_AF-A0A4U0TPY6-F1
#
_entry.id   AF-A0A4U0TPY6-F1
#
_cell.length_a   1.000
_cell.length_b   1.000
_cell.length_c   1.000
_cell.angle_alpha   90.00
_cell.angle_beta   90.00
_cell.angle_gamma   90.00
#
_symmetry.space_group_name_H-M   'P 1'
#
loop_
_entity.id
_entity.type
_entity.pdbx_description
1 polymer ?
#
loop_
_entity_poly.entity_id
_entity_poly.type
_entity_poly.pdbx_seq_one_letter_code
_entity_poly.pdbx_strand_id
1 'polypeptide(L)'
;MDTPSLFEATTELNRRPKCSDWSSKVQLLCERFWKACEDGTATADVLEPVIALLNDRDTMMLVQLVIPELRGTPTEPLNSPYKAAILRATESIRAQIVRVESTTQADYDSALYRAEKDIYYEAEMHRVKLLLHHNNAFSAAEERALHLLMALNMALVPAVSHAALPIDSHLYGGDFRSRASKKQEG
;
A
#
# COMPACT_ATOMS: atom_id res chain seq x y z
N MET A 1 30.66 -5.95 15.21
CA MET A 1 30.02 -4.64 15.38
C MET A 1 29.13 -4.75 16.60
N ASP A 2 29.36 -3.91 17.60
CA ASP A 2 28.55 -3.91 18.82
C ASP A 2 27.12 -3.53 18.45
N THR A 3 26.16 -4.39 18.80
CA THR A 3 24.75 -4.09 18.60
C THR A 3 24.33 -3.04 19.62
N PRO A 4 23.82 -1.87 19.18
CA PRO A 4 23.40 -0.83 20.11
C PRO A 4 22.29 -1.38 21.02
N SER A 5 22.23 -0.83 22.24
CA SER A 5 21.16 -1.15 23.18
C SER A 5 19.80 -0.76 22.58
N LEU A 6 18.73 -1.41 23.03
CA LEU A 6 17.37 -1.11 22.54
C LEU A 6 17.00 0.36 22.81
N PHE A 7 17.40 0.89 23.96
CA PHE A 7 17.16 2.29 24.32
C PHE A 7 17.90 3.28 23.39
N GLU A 8 19.18 3.04 23.12
CA GLU A 8 19.98 3.89 22.20
C GLU A 8 19.43 3.84 20.78
N ALA A 9 19.09 2.65 20.28
CA ALA A 9 18.52 2.47 18.96
C ALA A 9 17.19 3.21 18.80
N THR A 10 16.34 3.18 19.84
CA THR A 10 15.07 3.90 19.86
C THR A 10 15.29 5.42 19.88
N THR A 11 16.24 5.89 20.67
CA THR A 11 16.61 7.31 20.75
C THR A 11 17.13 7.82 19.41
N GLU A 12 17.97 7.05 18.73
CA GLU A 12 18.53 7.41 17.43
C GLU A 12 17.46 7.48 16.34
N LEU A 13 16.52 6.52 16.33
CA LEU A 13 15.39 6.52 15.39
C LEU A 13 14.51 7.76 15.54
N ASN A 14 14.26 8.18 16.78
CA ASN A 14 13.49 9.38 17.07
C ASN A 14 14.23 10.68 16.70
N ARG A 15 15.57 10.69 16.78
CA ARG A 15 16.38 11.87 16.40
C ARG A 15 16.51 12.05 14.89
N ARG A 16 16.51 10.95 14.12
CA ARG A 16 16.74 10.97 12.66
C ARG A 16 15.65 10.22 11.91
N PRO A 17 14.41 10.74 11.88
CA PRO A 17 13.34 10.15 11.11
C PRO A 17 13.68 10.17 9.61
N LYS A 18 13.34 9.09 8.89
CA LYS A 18 13.38 8.98 7.42
C LYS A 18 14.78 9.09 6.78
N CYS A 19 15.84 8.62 7.44
CA CYS A 19 17.10 8.31 6.75
C CYS A 19 16.94 7.12 5.78
N SER A 20 17.91 6.90 4.87
CA SER A 20 17.84 5.85 3.83
C SER A 20 17.54 4.46 4.38
N ASP A 21 18.05 4.17 5.58
CA ASP A 21 17.95 2.85 6.22
C ASP A 21 16.94 2.83 7.37
N TRP A 22 16.09 3.86 7.45
CA TRP A 22 15.18 4.04 8.59
C TRP A 22 14.20 2.88 8.73
N SER A 23 13.60 2.42 7.63
CA SER A 23 12.66 1.30 7.62
C SER A 23 13.29 0.01 8.17
N SER A 24 14.47 -0.34 7.71
CA SER A 24 15.21 -1.52 8.18
C SER A 24 15.59 -1.41 9.66
N LYS A 25 15.99 -0.21 10.12
CA LYS A 25 16.30 0.02 11.54
C LYS A 25 15.06 -0.12 12.43
N VAL A 26 13.90 0.37 11.97
CA VAL A 26 12.64 0.21 12.72
C VAL A 26 12.24 -1.26 12.79
N GLN A 27 12.28 -1.99 11.67
CA GLN A 27 11.99 -3.42 11.65
C GLN A 27 12.90 -4.19 12.62
N LEU A 28 14.21 -3.94 12.56
CA LEU A 28 15.18 -4.60 13.44
C LEU A 28 14.98 -4.23 14.91
N LEU A 29 14.68 -2.96 15.23
CA LEU A 29 14.37 -2.52 16.58
C LEU A 29 13.16 -3.27 17.14
N CYS A 30 12.05 -3.24 16.40
CA CYS A 30 10.80 -3.86 16.83
C CYS A 30 10.96 -5.37 16.96
N GLU A 31 11.63 -6.04 16.03
CA GLU A 31 11.90 -7.49 16.09
C GLU A 31 12.74 -7.84 17.33
N ARG A 32 13.81 -7.08 17.60
CA ARG A 32 14.66 -7.29 18.78
C ARG A 32 13.89 -7.07 20.07
N PHE A 33 13.07 -6.02 20.15
CA PHE A 33 12.25 -5.75 21.32
C PHE A 33 11.19 -6.85 21.53
N TRP A 34 10.57 -7.33 20.45
CA TRP A 34 9.59 -8.41 20.49
C TRP A 34 10.18 -9.72 21.02
N LYS A 35 11.37 -10.10 20.54
CA LYS A 35 12.13 -11.26 21.07
C LYS A 35 12.54 -11.06 22.52
N ALA A 36 13.01 -9.87 22.90
CA ALA A 36 13.33 -9.57 24.30
C ALA A 36 12.09 -9.71 25.21
N CYS A 37 10.88 -9.46 24.70
CA CYS A 37 9.65 -9.67 25.45
C CYS A 37 9.34 -11.17 25.67
N GLU A 38 9.74 -12.05 24.75
CA GLU A 38 9.64 -13.51 24.88
C GLU A 38 10.66 -14.04 25.89
N ASP A 39 11.88 -13.54 25.79
CA ASP A 39 13.00 -13.93 26.65
C ASP A 39 12.89 -13.36 28.07
N GLY A 40 11.93 -12.48 28.33
CA GLY A 40 11.76 -11.79 29.62
C GLY A 40 12.86 -10.76 29.91
N THR A 41 13.62 -10.33 28.90
CA THR A 41 14.72 -9.36 29.01
C THR A 41 14.33 -7.95 28.55
N ALA A 42 13.10 -7.76 28.08
CA ALA A 42 12.59 -6.46 27.67
C ALA A 42 12.52 -5.46 28.83
N THR A 43 12.86 -4.21 28.50
CA THR A 43 12.90 -3.11 29.44
C THR A 43 11.70 -2.17 29.22
N ALA A 44 11.12 -1.68 30.32
CA ALA A 44 9.89 -0.88 30.29
C ALA A 44 10.08 0.51 29.65
N ASP A 45 11.30 1.05 29.67
CA ASP A 45 11.70 2.33 29.06
C ASP A 45 11.57 2.35 27.53
N VAL A 46 11.62 1.18 26.88
CA VAL A 46 11.51 1.05 25.42
C VAL A 46 10.07 0.80 24.97
N LEU A 47 9.18 0.37 25.88
CA LEU A 47 7.80 -0.02 25.54
C LEU A 47 7.00 1.13 24.92
N GLU A 48 6.93 2.28 25.60
CA GLU A 48 6.14 3.43 25.15
C GLU A 48 6.65 4.01 23.82
N PRO A 49 7.98 4.20 23.63
CA PRO A 49 8.52 4.59 22.33
C PRO A 49 8.19 3.61 21.19
N VAL A 50 8.23 2.30 21.45
CA VAL A 50 7.87 1.28 20.45
C VAL A 50 6.38 1.37 20.12
N ILE A 51 5.51 1.52 21.12
CA ILE A 51 4.07 1.72 20.90
C ILE A 51 3.82 2.98 20.06
N ALA A 52 4.51 4.09 20.37
CA ALA A 52 4.39 5.32 19.61
C ALA A 52 4.80 5.14 18.14
N LEU A 53 5.89 4.42 17.87
CA LEU A 53 6.29 4.07 16.50
C LEU A 53 5.25 3.21 15.80
N LEU A 54 4.68 2.21 16.48
CA LEU A 54 3.70 1.29 15.90
C LEU A 54 2.30 1.92 15.72
N ASN A 55 2.02 3.07 16.32
CA ASN A 55 0.80 3.83 16.07
C ASN A 55 0.85 4.65 14.77
N ASP A 56 1.98 4.67 14.07
CA ASP A 56 2.06 5.15 12.69
C ASP A 56 1.73 4.01 11.71
N ARG A 57 0.87 4.29 10.72
CA ARG A 57 0.35 3.27 9.80
C ARG A 57 1.44 2.65 8.94
N ASP A 58 2.29 3.49 8.36
CA ASP A 58 3.36 3.04 7.47
C ASP A 58 4.36 2.17 8.25
N THR A 59 4.68 2.61 9.46
CA THR A 59 5.55 1.87 10.38
C THR A 59 4.96 0.52 10.77
N MET A 60 3.68 0.48 11.14
CA MET A 60 2.99 -0.77 11.47
C MET A 60 3.03 -1.75 10.31
N MET A 61 2.74 -1.30 9.08
CA MET A 61 2.80 -2.16 7.89
C MET A 61 4.20 -2.73 7.67
N LEU A 62 5.26 -1.94 7.87
CA LEU A 62 6.64 -2.42 7.77
C LEU A 62 6.95 -3.47 8.84
N VAL A 63 6.54 -3.24 10.08
CA VAL A 63 6.86 -4.14 11.19
C VAL A 63 6.07 -5.45 11.12
N GLN A 64 4.83 -5.43 10.61
CA GLN A 64 4.06 -6.63 10.34
C GLN A 64 4.77 -7.62 9.41
N LEU A 65 5.72 -7.17 8.58
CA LEU A 65 6.52 -8.05 7.73
C LEU A 65 7.46 -8.96 8.55
N VAL A 66 7.96 -8.47 9.68
CA VAL A 66 8.93 -9.18 10.54
C VAL A 66 8.31 -9.75 11.82
N ILE A 67 7.15 -9.24 12.27
CA ILE A 67 6.40 -9.75 13.43
C ILE A 67 4.98 -10.15 12.96
N PRO A 68 4.76 -11.42 12.57
CA PRO A 68 3.47 -11.89 12.09
C PRO A 68 2.32 -11.76 13.10
N GLU A 69 2.60 -11.78 14.39
CA GLU A 69 1.58 -11.68 15.45
C GLU A 69 0.93 -10.29 15.52
N LEU A 70 1.54 -9.29 14.88
CA LEU A 70 0.92 -7.98 14.67
C LEU A 70 -0.03 -7.97 13.47
N ARG A 71 -0.22 -9.10 12.76
CA ARG A 71 -1.22 -9.25 11.70
C ARG A 71 -2.53 -9.74 12.32
N GLY A 72 -3.45 -8.82 12.57
CA GLY A 72 -4.80 -9.14 13.05
C GLY A 72 -4.85 -9.62 14.51
N THR A 73 -5.65 -10.66 14.75
CA THR A 73 -5.92 -11.21 16.08
C THR A 73 -4.91 -12.31 16.40
N PRO A 74 -4.17 -12.23 17.53
CA PRO A 74 -3.21 -13.25 17.89
C PRO A 74 -3.89 -14.61 18.13
N THR A 75 -3.32 -15.67 17.56
CA THR A 75 -3.86 -17.05 17.66
C THR A 75 -3.42 -17.77 18.94
N GLU A 76 -2.33 -17.31 19.56
CA GLU A 76 -1.71 -17.95 20.73
C GLU A 76 -1.78 -17.07 21.98
N PRO A 77 -1.90 -17.68 23.18
CA PRO A 77 -1.88 -16.95 24.43
C PRO A 77 -0.54 -16.24 24.63
N LEU A 78 -0.61 -14.93 24.84
CA LEU A 78 0.57 -14.09 25.04
C LEU A 78 1.08 -14.25 26.47
N ASN A 79 2.25 -14.86 26.60
CA ASN A 79 2.89 -15.07 27.91
C ASN A 79 3.56 -13.79 28.45
N SER A 80 3.77 -12.77 27.62
CA SER A 80 4.48 -11.55 27.98
C SER A 80 3.54 -10.36 28.20
N PRO A 81 3.59 -9.68 29.35
CA PRO A 81 2.74 -8.50 29.61
C PRO A 81 3.04 -7.35 28.64
N TYR A 82 4.29 -7.23 28.17
CA TYR A 82 4.69 -6.21 27.21
C TYR A 82 4.07 -6.45 25.83
N LYS A 83 4.06 -7.69 25.34
CA LYS A 83 3.37 -8.04 24.08
C LYS A 83 1.87 -7.76 24.17
N ALA A 84 1.24 -8.10 25.30
CA ALA A 84 -0.17 -7.80 25.53
C ALA A 84 -0.44 -6.28 25.54
N ALA A 85 0.46 -5.48 26.12
CA ALA A 85 0.36 -4.03 26.10
C ALA A 85 0.49 -3.45 24.67
N ILE A 86 1.48 -3.90 23.89
CA ILE A 86 1.66 -3.49 22.48
C ILE A 86 0.41 -3.83 21.67
N LEU A 87 -0.10 -5.06 21.83
CA LEU A 87 -1.25 -5.52 21.07
C LEU A 87 -2.52 -4.77 21.44
N ARG A 88 -2.72 -4.40 22.71
CA ARG A 88 -3.84 -3.56 23.12
C ARG A 88 -3.70 -2.14 22.58
N ALA A 89 -2.52 -1.53 22.72
CA ALA A 89 -2.30 -0.15 22.30
C ALA A 89 -2.45 0.04 20.78
N THR A 90 -2.07 -0.98 20.00
CA THR A 90 -2.09 -0.93 18.53
C THR A 90 -3.33 -1.60 17.91
N GLU A 91 -4.33 -1.96 18.71
CA GLU A 91 -5.54 -2.64 18.22
C GLU A 91 -6.28 -1.83 17.15
N SER A 92 -6.46 -0.52 17.38
CA SER A 92 -7.17 0.36 16.45
C SER A 92 -6.50 0.40 15.07
N ILE A 93 -5.17 0.55 15.03
CA ILE A 93 -4.45 0.65 13.76
C ILE A 93 -4.38 -0.70 13.04
N ARG A 94 -4.22 -1.81 13.78
CA ARG A 94 -4.30 -3.16 13.20
C ARG A 94 -5.68 -3.40 12.57
N ALA A 95 -6.75 -3.02 13.26
CA ALA A 95 -8.12 -3.17 12.73
C ALA A 95 -8.35 -2.33 11.46
N GLN A 96 -7.79 -1.11 11.40
CA GLN A 96 -7.86 -0.27 10.20
C GLN A 96 -7.09 -0.89 9.03
N ILE A 97 -5.88 -1.41 9.26
CA ILE A 97 -5.07 -2.08 8.23
C ILE A 97 -5.83 -3.30 7.69
N VAL A 98 -6.30 -4.18 8.58
CA VAL A 98 -7.07 -5.38 8.19
C VAL A 98 -8.31 -5.00 7.40
N ARG A 99 -9.04 -3.95 7.80
CA ARG A 99 -10.22 -3.48 7.06
C ARG A 99 -9.87 -3.08 5.63
N VAL A 100 -8.77 -2.35 5.44
CA VAL A 100 -8.33 -1.92 4.09
C VAL A 100 -7.88 -3.13 3.27
N GLU A 101 -7.12 -4.04 3.86
CA GLU A 101 -6.64 -5.26 3.19
C GLU A 101 -7.78 -6.23 2.84
N SER A 102 -8.83 -6.27 3.67
CA SER A 102 -10.01 -7.11 3.42
C SER A 102 -11.03 -6.45 2.51
N THR A 103 -10.82 -5.20 2.09
CA THR A 103 -11.79 -4.52 1.21
C THR A 103 -11.69 -5.09 -0.19
N THR A 104 -12.79 -5.64 -0.67
CA THR A 104 -12.95 -6.22 -2.00
C THR A 104 -13.65 -5.23 -2.94
N GLN A 105 -13.62 -5.49 -4.25
CA GLN A 105 -14.36 -4.70 -5.23
C GLN A 105 -15.87 -4.66 -4.91
N ALA A 106 -16.42 -5.76 -4.38
CA ALA A 106 -17.83 -5.86 -4.01
C ALA A 106 -18.22 -4.87 -2.89
N ASP A 107 -17.28 -4.52 -2.02
CA ASP A 107 -17.50 -3.52 -0.96
C ASP A 107 -17.64 -2.10 -1.51
N TYR A 108 -17.15 -1.86 -2.73
CA TYR A 108 -17.31 -0.61 -3.48
C TYR A 108 -18.45 -0.65 -4.50
N ASP A 109 -19.05 -1.82 -4.74
CA ASP A 109 -20.22 -1.98 -5.61
C ASP A 109 -21.52 -1.50 -4.95
N SER A 110 -21.48 -0.27 -4.40
CA SER A 110 -22.64 0.43 -3.88
C SER A 110 -23.68 0.66 -5.00
N ALA A 111 -24.95 0.79 -4.62
CA ALA A 111 -26.01 1.13 -5.57
C ALA A 111 -25.70 2.43 -6.35
N LEU A 112 -25.03 3.38 -5.69
CA LEU A 112 -24.58 4.64 -6.31
C LEU A 112 -23.47 4.42 -7.34
N TYR A 113 -22.49 3.58 -7.04
CA TYR A 113 -21.43 3.23 -7.98
C TYR A 113 -21.97 2.47 -9.21
N ARG A 114 -22.96 1.60 -9.00
CA ARG A 114 -23.67 0.94 -10.11
C ARG A 114 -24.42 1.94 -10.97
N ALA A 115 -25.19 2.84 -10.35
CA ALA A 115 -25.90 3.89 -11.06
C ALA A 115 -24.95 4.81 -11.84
N GLU A 116 -23.80 5.17 -11.25
CA GLU A 116 -22.76 5.93 -11.94
C GLU A 116 -22.21 5.16 -13.15
N LYS A 117 -21.91 3.86 -13.00
CA LYS A 117 -21.48 3.00 -14.11
C LYS A 117 -22.52 2.90 -15.22
N ASP A 118 -23.79 2.80 -14.87
CA ASP A 118 -24.89 2.74 -15.83
C ASP A 118 -24.97 4.05 -16.64
N ILE A 119 -24.84 5.20 -15.96
CA ILE A 119 -24.79 6.51 -16.63
C ILE A 119 -23.60 6.60 -17.60
N TYR A 120 -22.40 6.18 -17.17
CA TYR A 120 -21.23 6.15 -18.05
C TYR A 120 -21.43 5.21 -19.24
N TYR A 121 -22.01 4.04 -19.00
CA TYR A 121 -22.31 3.07 -20.05
C TYR A 121 -23.29 3.64 -21.08
N GLU A 122 -24.36 4.29 -20.63
CA GLU A 122 -25.35 4.95 -21.50
C GLU A 122 -24.72 6.10 -22.30
N ALA A 123 -23.93 6.95 -21.65
CA ALA A 123 -23.23 8.06 -22.30
C ALA A 123 -22.26 7.57 -23.38
N GLU A 124 -21.52 6.49 -23.09
CA GLU A 124 -20.58 5.90 -24.02
C GLU A 124 -21.29 5.17 -25.18
N MET A 125 -22.39 4.45 -24.91
CA MET A 125 -23.25 3.89 -25.94
C MET A 125 -23.78 4.97 -26.87
N HIS A 126 -24.22 6.10 -26.32
CA HIS A 126 -24.69 7.25 -27.09
C HIS A 126 -23.57 7.85 -27.94
N ARG A 127 -22.36 8.03 -27.38
CA ARG A 127 -21.18 8.51 -28.11
C ARG A 127 -20.81 7.59 -29.28
N VAL A 128 -20.80 6.28 -29.04
CA VAL A 128 -20.48 5.29 -30.07
C VAL A 128 -21.55 5.27 -31.16
N LYS A 129 -22.83 5.39 -30.82
CA LYS A 129 -23.93 5.55 -31.79
C LYS A 129 -23.72 6.77 -32.70
N LEU A 130 -23.37 7.93 -32.13
CA LEU A 130 -23.08 9.16 -32.89
C LEU A 130 -21.86 9.03 -33.80
N LEU A 131 -20.80 8.37 -33.33
CA LEU A 131 -19.56 8.21 -34.08
C LEU A 131 -19.67 7.21 -35.22
N LEU A 132 -20.36 6.08 -35.00
CA LEU A 132 -20.50 5.04 -36.01
C LEU A 132 -21.55 5.39 -37.07
N HIS A 133 -22.59 6.14 -36.70
CA HIS A 133 -23.65 6.49 -37.63
C HIS A 133 -24.03 7.95 -37.49
N HIS A 134 -23.33 8.79 -38.24
CA HIS A 134 -23.60 10.21 -38.35
C HIS A 134 -25.03 10.56 -38.81
N ASN A 135 -25.84 9.60 -39.34
CA ASN A 135 -27.26 9.81 -39.74
C ASN A 135 -28.13 8.55 -40.01
N ASN A 136 -27.66 7.31 -39.80
CA ASN A 136 -28.46 6.10 -40.10
C ASN A 136 -28.98 5.41 -38.83
N ALA A 137 -30.23 4.95 -38.86
CA ALA A 137 -30.83 4.21 -37.74
C ALA A 137 -30.21 2.81 -37.61
N PHE A 138 -29.92 2.40 -36.37
CA PHE A 138 -29.45 1.05 -36.04
C PHE A 138 -30.51 0.01 -36.35
N SER A 139 -30.10 -1.13 -36.92
CA SER A 139 -30.94 -2.33 -36.84
C SER A 139 -30.89 -2.90 -35.43
N ALA A 140 -31.97 -3.56 -35.00
CA ALA A 140 -32.03 -4.20 -33.68
C ALA A 140 -30.95 -5.28 -33.46
N ALA A 141 -30.36 -5.81 -34.53
CA ALA A 141 -29.27 -6.78 -34.46
C ALA A 141 -27.92 -6.11 -34.16
N GLU A 142 -27.63 -4.98 -34.81
CA GLU A 142 -26.40 -4.22 -34.62
C GLU A 142 -26.37 -3.54 -33.23
N GLU A 143 -27.53 -3.07 -32.73
CA GLU A 143 -27.62 -2.51 -31.39
C GLU A 143 -27.31 -3.55 -30.31
N ARG A 144 -27.84 -4.78 -30.45
CA ARG A 144 -27.49 -5.90 -29.55
C ARG A 144 -26.01 -6.26 -29.62
N ALA A 145 -25.41 -6.27 -30.81
CA ALA A 145 -23.99 -6.55 -30.97
C ALA A 145 -23.13 -5.48 -30.27
N LEU A 146 -23.53 -4.21 -30.35
CA LEU A 146 -22.87 -3.10 -29.64
C LEU A 146 -23.00 -3.20 -28.12
N HIS A 147 -24.19 -3.52 -27.63
CA HIS A 147 -24.39 -3.76 -26.20
C HIS A 147 -23.50 -4.89 -25.69
N LEU A 148 -23.39 -5.99 -26.43
CA LEU A 148 -22.52 -7.12 -26.08
C LEU A 148 -21.04 -6.73 -26.11
N LEU A 149 -20.60 -5.99 -27.13
CA LEU A 149 -19.22 -5.57 -27.28
C LEU A 149 -18.80 -4.57 -26.19
N MET A 150 -19.69 -3.65 -25.81
CA MET A 150 -19.46 -2.72 -24.71
C MET A 150 -19.53 -3.41 -23.33
N ALA A 151 -20.44 -4.37 -23.14
CA ALA A 151 -20.48 -5.17 -21.91
C ALA A 151 -19.19 -5.99 -21.72
N LEU A 152 -18.68 -6.59 -22.81
CA LEU A 152 -17.40 -7.29 -22.81
C LEU A 152 -16.23 -6.34 -22.49
N ASN A 153 -16.19 -5.16 -23.11
CA ASN A 153 -15.12 -4.19 -22.86
C ASN A 153 -15.13 -3.68 -21.41
N MET A 154 -16.32 -3.36 -20.88
CA MET A 154 -16.47 -2.92 -19.48
C MET A 154 -16.16 -4.02 -18.46
N ALA A 155 -16.35 -5.29 -18.82
CA ALA A 155 -15.97 -6.44 -17.99
C ALA A 155 -14.47 -6.77 -18.06
N LEU A 156 -13.79 -6.45 -19.17
CA LEU A 156 -12.38 -6.76 -19.41
C LEU A 156 -11.40 -5.66 -18.98
N VAL A 157 -11.83 -4.39 -18.94
CA VAL A 157 -10.99 -3.26 -18.50
C VAL A 157 -10.41 -3.42 -17.08
N PRO A 158 -11.12 -3.99 -16.08
CA PRO A 158 -10.53 -4.27 -14.77
C PRO A 158 -9.45 -5.37 -14.80
N ALA A 159 -9.52 -6.32 -15.74
CA ALA A 159 -8.58 -7.44 -15.82
C ALA A 159 -7.22 -7.03 -16.41
N VAL A 160 -7.19 -6.03 -17.30
CA VAL A 160 -5.95 -5.57 -17.95
C VAL A 160 -5.15 -4.59 -17.09
N SER A 161 -5.79 -3.84 -16.17
CA SER A 161 -5.07 -2.98 -15.20
C SER A 161 -4.27 -3.75 -14.13
N HIS A 162 -4.47 -5.07 -14.00
CA HIS A 162 -3.70 -5.93 -13.10
C HIS A 162 -2.59 -6.74 -13.78
N ALA A 163 -2.53 -6.76 -15.11
CA ALA A 163 -1.36 -7.24 -15.82
C ALA A 163 -0.35 -6.09 -15.93
N ALA A 164 0.40 -5.86 -14.84
CA ALA A 164 1.61 -5.06 -14.90
C ALA A 164 2.54 -5.68 -15.95
N LEU A 165 2.53 -5.15 -17.16
CA LEU A 165 3.58 -5.41 -18.14
C LEU A 165 4.89 -4.97 -17.48
N PRO A 166 5.94 -5.82 -17.47
CA PRO A 166 7.24 -5.40 -16.97
C PRO A 166 7.71 -4.24 -17.85
N ILE A 167 7.75 -3.04 -17.26
CA ILE A 167 8.40 -1.89 -17.88
C ILE A 167 9.89 -2.19 -17.84
N ASP A 168 10.42 -2.64 -18.98
CA ASP A 168 11.85 -2.75 -19.21
C ASP A 168 12.49 -1.37 -19.02
N SER A 169 13.19 -1.19 -17.92
CA SER A 169 13.85 0.06 -17.50
C SER A 169 15.12 0.37 -18.30
N HIS A 170 15.36 -0.31 -19.42
CA HIS A 170 16.61 -0.23 -20.18
C HIS A 170 16.72 0.92 -21.20
N LEU A 171 15.71 1.81 -21.31
CA LEU A 171 15.68 2.84 -22.36
C LEU A 171 15.74 4.30 -21.89
N TYR A 172 15.93 4.59 -20.60
CA TYR A 172 16.15 5.97 -20.12
C TYR A 172 17.52 6.16 -19.44
N GLY A 173 18.58 5.84 -20.18
CA GLY A 173 19.95 6.29 -19.89
C GLY A 173 20.27 7.60 -20.62
N GLY A 174 19.59 8.68 -20.25
CA GLY A 174 19.88 10.02 -20.77
C GLY A 174 20.91 10.72 -19.88
N ASP A 175 22.19 10.59 -20.22
CA ASP A 175 23.33 11.27 -19.59
C ASP A 175 23.18 12.79 -19.66
N PHE A 176 22.67 13.42 -18.59
CA PHE A 176 22.69 14.86 -18.40
C PHE A 176 23.93 15.27 -17.58
N ARG A 177 25.13 15.05 -18.15
CA ARG A 177 26.38 15.58 -17.59
C ARG A 177 26.72 16.95 -18.20
N SER A 178 26.44 17.96 -17.38
CA SER A 178 27.34 19.06 -17.00
C SER A 178 28.29 19.61 -18.10
N ARG A 179 27.93 20.76 -18.68
CA ARG A 179 28.89 21.68 -19.31
C ARG A 179 28.97 22.96 -18.49
N ALA A 180 29.97 23.03 -17.63
CA ALA A 180 30.45 24.27 -17.03
C ALA A 180 31.97 24.37 -17.22
N SER A 181 32.40 25.54 -17.67
CA SER A 181 33.76 26.09 -17.59
C SER A 181 34.90 25.40 -18.35
N LYS A 182 35.32 26.02 -19.46
CA LYS A 182 36.69 26.56 -19.63
C LYS A 182 36.86 27.17 -21.03
N LYS A 183 37.03 28.50 -21.10
CA LYS A 183 37.88 29.15 -22.10
C LYS A 183 38.34 30.52 -21.59
N GLN A 184 39.47 30.50 -20.89
CA GLN A 184 40.44 31.58 -20.89
C GLN A 184 41.48 31.19 -21.94
N GLU A 185 41.63 32.00 -22.98
CA GLU A 185 42.85 32.14 -23.79
C GLU A 185 42.59 33.30 -24.76
N GLY A 186 43.40 34.36 -24.63
CA GLY A 186 43.29 35.63 -25.35
C GLY A 186 43.48 36.81 -24.42
#